data_AF-C7P136-F1
#
_entry.id   AF-C7P136-F1
#
_cell.length_a   1.000
_cell.length_b   1.000
_cell.length_c   1.000
_cell.angle_alpha   90.00
_cell.angle_beta   90.00
_cell.angle_gamma   90.00
#
_symmetry.space_group_name_H-M   'P 1'
#
loop_
_entity.id
_entity.type
_entity.pdbx_description
1 polymer ?
#
loop_
_entity_poly.entity_id
_entity_poly.type
_entity_poly.pdbx_seq_one_letter_code
_entity_poly.pdbx_strand_id
1 'polypeptide(L)' 'MIHEKHDTDTDAQLDLTELTELLRSLAGPTPRSERYQIADPDRPVVYVFERQPGQPLEHVATEPADRNDSARPERGAR' A
#
# COMPACT_ATOMS: atom_id res chain seq x y z
N MET A 1 30.87 -34.55 -38.12
CA MET A 1 31.06 -34.07 -36.73
C MET A 1 30.80 -32.59 -36.73
N ILE A 2 29.73 -32.15 -36.06
CA ILE A 2 29.36 -30.74 -35.95
C ILE A 2 29.92 -30.29 -34.60
N HIS A 3 30.84 -29.32 -34.60
CA HIS A 3 31.26 -28.68 -33.35
C HIS A 3 30.14 -27.73 -32.93
N GLU A 4 29.25 -28.21 -32.04
CA GLU A 4 28.38 -27.34 -31.27
C GLU A 4 29.28 -26.50 -30.36
N LYS A 5 29.50 -25.24 -30.75
CA LYS A 5 29.97 -24.23 -29.82
C LYS A 5 28.85 -24.07 -28.80
N HIS A 6 29.03 -24.62 -27.60
CA HIS A 6 28.29 -24.17 -26.44
C HIS A 6 28.59 -22.69 -26.29
N ASP A 7 27.71 -21.85 -26.82
CA ASP A 7 27.62 -20.44 -26.46
C ASP A 7 27.57 -20.42 -24.94
N THR A 8 28.62 -19.86 -24.37
CA THR A 8 28.83 -19.62 -22.95
C THR A 8 27.53 -19.17 -22.34
N ASP A 9 26.95 -20.05 -21.54
CA ASP A 9 25.95 -19.74 -20.53
C ASP A 9 26.48 -18.48 -19.83
N THR A 10 25.89 -17.35 -20.17
CA THR A 10 26.32 -16.07 -19.62
C THR A 10 25.78 -16.10 -18.21
N ASP A 11 26.58 -16.66 -17.31
CA ASP A 11 26.35 -16.65 -15.88
C ASP A 11 26.31 -15.18 -15.47
N ALA A 12 25.14 -14.58 -15.58
CA ALA A 12 24.89 -13.21 -15.22
C ALA A 12 24.95 -13.15 -13.70
N GLN A 13 26.16 -13.07 -13.16
CA GLN A 13 26.40 -12.74 -11.77
C GLN A 13 25.92 -11.30 -11.56
N LEU A 14 24.63 -11.17 -11.25
CA LEU A 14 24.06 -9.94 -10.72
C LEU A 14 24.76 -9.62 -9.41
N ASP A 15 25.45 -8.49 -9.38
CA ASP A 15 26.05 -7.99 -8.15
C ASP A 15 24.94 -7.73 -7.11
N LEU A 16 25.25 -7.89 -5.82
CA LEU A 16 24.28 -7.65 -4.74
C LEU A 16 23.69 -6.23 -4.81
N THR A 17 24.48 -5.27 -5.30
CA THR A 17 24.04 -3.89 -5.52
C THR A 17 22.99 -3.81 -6.62
N GLU A 18 23.21 -4.48 -7.75
CA GLU A 18 22.25 -4.51 -8.86
C GLU A 18 20.96 -5.23 -8.47
N LEU A 19 21.08 -6.33 -7.72
CA LEU A 19 19.91 -7.02 -7.16
C LEU A 19 19.13 -6.11 -6.20
N THR A 20 19.82 -5.34 -5.37
CA THR A 20 19.19 -4.41 -4.41
C THR A 20 18.48 -3.26 -5.12
N GLU A 21 19.10 -2.68 -6.15
CA GLU A 21 18.47 -1.63 -6.97
C GLU A 21 17.28 -2.17 -7.76
N LEU A 22 17.38 -3.40 -8.30
CA LEU A 22 16.28 -4.07 -8.98
C LEU A 22 15.12 -4.35 -8.02
N LEU A 23 15.39 -4.86 -6.83
CA LEU A 23 14.38 -5.09 -5.79
C LEU A 23 13.76 -3.78 -5.32
N ARG A 24 14.52 -2.69 -5.19
CA ARG A 24 13.97 -1.37 -4.87
C ARG A 24 13.05 -0.85 -5.98
N SER A 25 13.41 -1.07 -7.24
CA SER A 25 12.61 -0.72 -8.41
C SER A 25 11.32 -1.55 -8.50
N LEU A 26 11.41 -2.86 -8.20
CA LEU A 26 10.29 -3.82 -8.20
C LEU A 26 9.38 -3.69 -6.98
N ALA A 27 9.92 -3.31 -5.82
CA ALA A 27 9.16 -3.18 -4.58
C ALA A 27 8.03 -2.16 -4.72
N GLY A 28 8.11 -1.25 -5.70
CA GLY A 28 7.09 -0.25 -5.97
C GLY A 28 6.74 0.57 -4.74
N PRO A 29 5.70 1.42 -4.80
CA PRO A 29 5.09 1.90 -3.57
C PRO A 29 4.50 0.69 -2.82
N THR A 30 4.86 0.54 -1.53
CA THR A 30 4.17 -0.41 -0.66
C THR A 30 2.67 -0.17 -0.80
N PRO A 31 1.90 -1.20 -1.17
CA PRO A 31 0.54 -0.97 -1.59
C PRO A 31 -0.23 -0.51 -0.34
N ARG A 32 -0.72 0.73 -0.40
CA ARG A 32 -1.22 1.46 0.76
C ARG A 32 -2.58 0.89 1.17
N SER A 33 -2.77 0.66 2.46
CA SER A 33 -4.09 0.29 3.00
C SER A 33 -5.11 1.39 2.67
N GLU A 34 -6.23 0.99 2.09
CA GLU A 34 -7.36 1.89 1.83
C GLU A 34 -8.27 1.92 3.07
N ARG A 35 -8.71 3.10 3.50
CA ARG A 35 -9.59 3.26 4.67
C ARG A 35 -10.91 3.92 4.27
N TYR A 36 -12.02 3.31 4.64
CA TYR A 36 -13.38 3.73 4.31
C TYR A 36 -14.16 4.02 5.58
N GLN A 37 -15.02 5.04 5.53
CA GLN A 37 -15.86 5.46 6.66
C GLN A 37 -17.31 5.54 6.18
N ILE A 38 -18.20 4.86 6.89
CA ILE A 38 -19.65 4.86 6.60
C ILE A 38 -20.37 5.35 7.84
N ALA A 39 -20.99 6.53 7.74
CA ALA A 39 -21.83 7.07 8.80
C ALA A 39 -23.17 6.34 8.80
N ASP A 40 -23.61 5.93 9.99
CA ASP A 40 -24.97 5.44 10.19
C ASP A 40 -25.92 6.66 10.27
N PRO A 41 -26.97 6.75 9.44
CA PRO A 41 -27.89 7.88 9.49
C PRO A 41 -28.85 7.83 10.68
N ASP A 42 -29.05 6.65 11.29
CA ASP A 42 -29.98 6.43 12.39
C ASP A 42 -29.27 6.46 13.76
N ARG A 43 -27.94 6.33 13.77
CA ARG A 43 -27.12 6.28 14.99
C ARG A 43 -25.93 7.23 14.87
N PRO A 44 -25.50 7.90 15.94
CA PRO A 44 -24.34 8.80 15.91
C PRO A 44 -23.01 8.00 15.92
N VAL A 45 -22.86 7.08 14.96
CA VAL A 45 -21.68 6.22 14.82
C VAL A 45 -21.20 6.19 13.38
N VAL A 46 -19.90 5.95 13.22
CA VAL A 46 -19.22 5.77 11.95
C VAL A 46 -18.53 4.41 11.97
N TYR A 47 -18.81 3.59 10.97
CA TYR A 47 -18.14 2.32 10.76
C TYR A 47 -16.89 2.55 9.93
N VAL A 48 -15.75 2.06 10.44
CA VAL A 48 -14.45 2.16 9.80
C VAL A 48 -14.08 0.81 9.23
N PHE A 49 -13.74 0.81 7.94
CA PHE A 49 -13.26 -0.37 7.23
C PHE A 49 -11.87 -0.10 6.67
N GLU A 50 -11.02 -1.12 6.70
CA GLU A 50 -9.70 -1.09 6.07
C GLU A 50 -9.59 -2.22 5.06
N ARG A 51 -8.93 -1.93 3.94
CA ARG A 51 -8.62 -2.91 2.90
C ARG A 51 -7.13 -2.93 2.66
N GLN A 52 -6.51 -4.06 2.97
CA GLN A 52 -5.15 -4.33 2.55
C GLN A 52 -5.14 -4.88 1.12
N PRO A 53 -4.13 -4.53 0.30
CA PRO A 53 -3.95 -5.07 -1.04
C PRO A 53 -3.90 -6.61 -1.03
N GLY A 54 -4.73 -7.23 -1.87
CA GLY A 54 -4.85 -8.70 -1.92
C GLY A 54 -5.66 -9.32 -0.78
N GLN A 55 -6.21 -8.51 0.14
CA GLN A 55 -7.08 -8.98 1.22
C GLN A 55 -8.52 -8.46 1.04
N PRO A 56 -9.51 -9.14 1.63
CA PRO A 56 -10.88 -8.64 1.66
C PRO A 56 -10.97 -7.32 2.47
N LEU A 57 -12.08 -6.60 2.28
CA LEU A 57 -12.41 -5.45 3.12
C LEU A 57 -12.76 -5.94 4.54
N GLU A 58 -12.15 -5.33 5.56
CA GLU A 58 -12.35 -5.71 6.95
C GLU A 58 -12.93 -4.55 7.78
N HIS A 59 -13.83 -4.86 8.71
CA HIS A 59 -14.33 -3.90 9.68
C HIS A 59 -13.35 -3.80 10.86
N VAL A 60 -12.84 -2.60 11.13
CA VAL A 60 -11.76 -2.39 12.10
C VAL A 60 -12.27 -1.68 13.35
N ALA A 61 -13.20 -0.74 13.22
CA ALA A 61 -13.70 0.03 14.35
C ALA A 61 -15.09 0.62 14.11
N THR A 62 -15.80 0.85 15.20
CA THR A 62 -16.99 1.72 15.22
C THR A 62 -16.67 2.92 16.11
N GLU A 63 -16.66 4.12 15.52
CA GLU A 63 -16.34 5.37 16.20
C GLU A 63 -17.61 6.22 16.39
N PRO A 64 -17.73 7.04 17.44
CA PRO A 64 -18.82 8.01 17.53
C PRO A 64 -18.67 9.09 16.45
N ALA A 65 -19.76 9.47 15.80
CA ALA A 65 -19.78 10.49 14.74
C ALA A 65 -19.32 11.89 15.21
N ASP A 66 -19.31 12.10 16.53
CA ASP A 66 -18.97 13.36 17.20
C ASP A 66 -17.48 13.76 17.07
N ARG A 67 -16.60 12.87 16.61
CA ARG A 67 -15.15 13.15 16.50
C ARG A 67 -14.67 13.62 15.12
N ASN A 68 -15.56 13.89 14.17
CA ASN A 68 -15.17 14.40 12.85
C ASN A 68 -15.08 15.94 12.78
N ASP A 69 -14.64 16.61 13.86
CA ASP A 69 -14.28 18.04 13.86
C ASP A 69 -12.83 18.28 13.37
N SER A 70 -12.13 17.23 12.93
CA SER A 70 -10.75 17.32 12.39
C SER A 70 -10.70 17.78 10.92
N ALA A 71 -11.58 18.68 10.51
CA ALA A 71 -11.50 19.35 9.20
C ALA A 71 -11.85 20.84 9.24
N ARG A 72 -11.73 21.52 10.39
CA ARG A 72 -11.54 22.98 10.38
C ARG A 72 -10.03 23.26 10.36
N PRO A 73 -9.44 23.68 9.22
CA PRO A 73 -8.16 24.36 9.32
C PRO A 73 -8.42 25.64 10.11
N GLU A 74 -7.78 25.79 11.27
CA GLU A 74 -7.56 27.10 11.87
C GLU A 74 -6.69 27.91 10.90
N ARG A 75 -7.32 28.47 9.85
CA ARG A 75 -6.71 29.54 9.08
C ARG A 75 -6.77 30.80 9.94
N GLY A 76 -5.68 31.01 10.66
CA GLY A 76 -4.97 32.28 10.69
C GLY A 76 -5.66 33.41 11.46
N ALA A 77 -5.09 33.70 12.62
CA ALA A 77 -4.75 35.03 13.12
C ALA A 77 -5.45 36.23 12.45
N ARG A 78 -6.21 36.97 13.25
CA ARG A 78 -6.25 38.43 13.20
C ARG A 78 -6.19 38.96 14.62
#